data_AF-A0A6H5KDA1-F1
#
_entry.id   AF-A0A6H5KDA1-F1
#
_cell.length_a   1.000
_cell.length_b   1.000
_cell.length_c   1.000
_cell.angle_alpha   90.00
_cell.angle_beta   90.00
_cell.angle_gamma   90.00
#
_symmetry.space_group_name_H-M   'P 1'
#
loop_
_entity.id
_entity.type
_entity.pdbx_description
1 polymer ?
#
loop_
_entity_poly.entity_id
_entity_poly.type
_entity_poly.pdbx_seq_one_letter_code
_entity_poly.pdbx_strand_id
1 'polypeptide(L)'
;MSGALVRPALRQLPASMCLRMPPAAGQPGLRLTTAVTPQRYHRNNSSRRSPSGGWASMPLAPGASILLAVALCSVSADSPAEAGWWPFSKRQPTSPFSNTIPRQAKKQRAKAEVQMRKYLAKMRMPVQELMAGLRKGEVSREEYDKRMAVFNDEVELATHRIIFGVSDPPDARRRYEAEHGNCRYTPEAIRLVSALSPLVEIGAGRGHWQRGLFEAGATVISFDQWATPPSSGNERGTTAGMPQIGRVLPGDEHALRLHRDKTLLLVYPPPGDMALRCLHEYRGDTLVYVGEGRGGVNASDEFFDGLDAEWDVENILDLDPFPQCFERLFLLRRRQRTTVGASSQQDA
;
A
#
# COMPACT_ATOMS: atom_id res chain seq x y z
N MET A 1 -25.78 19.47 -54.78
CA MET A 1 -24.32 19.38 -54.98
C MET A 1 -23.73 18.76 -53.73
N SER A 2 -23.44 17.47 -53.78
CA SER A 2 -23.02 16.63 -52.65
C SER A 2 -21.52 16.35 -52.72
N GLY A 3 -20.80 16.58 -51.63
CA GLY A 3 -19.43 16.11 -51.39
C GLY A 3 -19.30 15.79 -49.89
N ALA A 4 -19.36 14.51 -49.50
CA ALA A 4 -18.28 13.52 -49.47
C ALA A 4 -17.43 13.62 -48.19
N LEU A 5 -17.87 12.87 -47.17
CA LEU A 5 -17.15 12.51 -45.95
C LEU A 5 -16.33 11.25 -46.22
N VAL A 6 -15.01 11.32 -46.04
CA VAL A 6 -14.09 10.17 -46.12
C VAL A 6 -13.88 9.61 -44.71
N ARG A 7 -14.27 8.34 -44.51
CA ARG A 7 -13.89 7.50 -43.36
C ARG A 7 -12.70 6.62 -43.76
N PRO A 8 -11.69 6.40 -42.89
CA PRO A 8 -10.63 5.44 -43.17
C PRO A 8 -11.08 4.00 -42.88
N ALA A 9 -10.66 3.10 -43.76
CA ALA A 9 -11.01 1.69 -43.82
C ALA A 9 -10.24 0.84 -42.80
N LEU A 10 -10.98 -0.02 -42.09
CA LEU A 10 -10.46 -1.18 -41.37
C LEU A 10 -9.94 -2.22 -42.38
N ARG A 11 -8.64 -2.51 -42.35
CA ARG A 11 -8.07 -3.67 -43.06
C ARG A 11 -8.28 -4.94 -42.24
N GLN A 12 -9.09 -5.84 -42.80
CA GLN A 12 -9.19 -7.23 -42.38
C GLN A 12 -7.93 -7.99 -42.82
N LEU A 13 -7.35 -8.78 -41.92
CA LEU A 13 -6.27 -9.74 -42.21
C LEU A 13 -6.88 -11.12 -42.52
N PRO A 14 -6.31 -11.90 -43.44
CA PRO A 14 -6.88 -13.17 -43.87
C PRO A 14 -6.61 -14.30 -42.87
N ALA A 15 -7.64 -15.13 -42.69
CA ALA A 15 -7.56 -16.41 -41.98
C ALA A 15 -7.03 -17.50 -42.94
N SER A 16 -5.79 -17.95 -42.71
CA SER A 16 -5.28 -19.19 -43.30
C SER A 16 -3.98 -19.62 -42.63
N MET A 17 -4.05 -20.63 -41.76
CA MET A 17 -3.20 -21.84 -41.79
C MET A 17 -3.37 -22.63 -40.49
N CYS A 18 -4.28 -23.59 -40.54
CA CYS A 18 -4.20 -24.79 -39.72
C CYS A 18 -2.98 -25.60 -40.17
N LEU A 19 -1.96 -25.71 -39.32
CA LEU A 19 -0.97 -26.77 -39.41
C LEU A 19 -0.94 -27.52 -38.08
N ARG A 20 -1.42 -28.76 -38.15
CA ARG A 20 -1.25 -29.81 -37.14
C ARG A 20 0.25 -30.11 -36.98
N MET A 21 0.71 -30.28 -35.74
CA MET A 21 1.93 -31.00 -35.43
C MET A 21 1.71 -31.93 -34.22
N PRO A 22 2.52 -33.01 -34.11
CA PRO A 22 2.12 -34.35 -33.66
C PRO A 22 2.35 -34.61 -32.16
N PRO A 23 1.89 -35.76 -31.60
CA PRO A 23 2.08 -36.07 -30.19
C PRO A 23 3.51 -36.57 -29.93
N ALA A 24 4.13 -36.09 -28.85
CA ALA A 24 5.41 -36.60 -28.36
C ALA A 24 5.20 -37.46 -27.11
N ALA A 25 5.89 -38.61 -27.13
CA ALA A 25 5.84 -39.73 -26.22
C ALA A 25 6.40 -39.41 -24.82
N GLY A 26 5.99 -40.23 -23.84
CA GLY A 26 6.30 -40.02 -22.44
C GLY A 26 7.57 -40.68 -21.87
N GLN A 27 7.51 -40.75 -20.53
CA GLN A 27 8.35 -41.42 -19.52
C GLN A 27 9.15 -40.47 -18.60
N PRO A 28 9.51 -40.88 -17.36
CA PRO A 28 8.72 -41.63 -16.39
C PRO A 28 8.79 -41.04 -14.95
N GLY A 29 7.93 -41.60 -14.10
CA GLY A 29 7.69 -41.35 -12.67
C GLY A 29 8.79 -40.79 -11.78
N LEU A 30 8.39 -39.83 -10.94
CA LEU A 30 8.94 -39.64 -9.61
C LEU A 30 7.81 -39.77 -8.58
N ARG A 31 7.99 -40.76 -7.70
CA ARG A 31 7.05 -41.19 -6.67
C ARG A 31 6.92 -40.13 -5.58
N LEU A 32 5.68 -39.85 -5.23
CA LEU A 32 5.29 -39.32 -3.92
C LEU A 32 5.68 -40.33 -2.83
N THR A 33 6.46 -39.88 -1.85
CA THR A 33 6.57 -40.57 -0.56
C THR A 33 6.20 -39.62 0.57
N THR A 34 5.61 -40.25 1.56
CA THR A 34 4.73 -39.77 2.62
C THR A 34 5.45 -39.26 3.86
N ALA A 35 4.69 -38.48 4.63
CA ALA A 35 4.69 -38.38 6.09
C ALA A 35 5.84 -37.62 6.76
N VAL A 36 5.53 -36.40 7.21
CA VAL A 36 6.13 -35.83 8.43
C VAL A 36 5.01 -35.50 9.41
N THR A 37 5.19 -36.05 10.60
CA THR A 37 4.34 -36.13 11.79
C THR A 37 4.00 -34.75 12.37
N PRO A 38 2.79 -34.51 12.91
CA PRO A 38 2.49 -33.27 13.62
C PRO A 38 3.03 -33.33 15.06
N GLN A 39 3.99 -32.45 15.36
CA GLN A 39 4.53 -32.28 16.70
C GLN A 39 3.50 -31.51 17.56
N ARG A 40 2.92 -32.20 18.54
CA ARG A 40 2.04 -31.64 19.58
C ARG A 40 2.81 -30.61 20.40
N TYR A 41 2.40 -29.34 20.35
CA TYR A 41 2.78 -28.37 21.37
C TYR A 41 1.83 -28.49 22.57
N HIS A 42 2.43 -28.82 23.71
CA HIS A 42 1.76 -28.88 25.00
C HIS A 42 1.27 -27.48 25.43
N ARG A 43 -0.02 -27.40 25.72
CA ARG A 43 -0.70 -26.26 26.32
C ARG A 43 -0.49 -26.34 27.83
N ASN A 44 0.31 -25.43 28.40
CA ASN A 44 0.35 -25.22 29.85
C ASN A 44 -0.34 -23.90 30.18
N ASN A 45 -1.41 -24.00 30.95
CA ASN A 45 -2.27 -22.92 31.38
C ASN A 45 -2.24 -22.93 32.91
N SER A 46 -1.74 -21.86 33.55
CA SER A 46 -2.18 -21.52 34.92
C SER A 46 -1.74 -20.11 35.35
N SER A 47 -2.76 -19.26 35.51
CA SER A 47 -2.88 -18.16 36.51
C SER A 47 -1.97 -16.93 36.33
N ARG A 48 -2.41 -15.67 36.44
CA ARG A 48 -3.52 -15.08 37.20
C ARG A 48 -4.10 -13.86 36.46
N ARG A 49 -5.42 -13.68 36.60
CA ARG A 49 -6.19 -12.52 36.14
C ARG A 49 -5.90 -11.28 36.99
N SER A 50 -5.87 -10.12 36.36
CA SER A 50 -6.28 -8.83 36.93
C SER A 50 -7.09 -8.08 35.86
N PRO A 51 -8.20 -7.41 36.22
CA PRO A 51 -9.17 -6.92 35.24
C PRO A 51 -8.86 -5.47 34.84
N SER A 52 -8.44 -5.27 33.60
CA SER A 52 -8.51 -3.96 32.94
C SER A 52 -9.06 -4.18 31.53
N GLY A 53 -10.39 -4.20 31.42
CA GLY A 53 -11.10 -4.26 30.14
C GLY A 53 -10.93 -2.95 29.37
N GLY A 54 -9.86 -2.86 28.59
CA GLY A 54 -9.62 -1.80 27.62
C GLY A 54 -10.25 -2.12 26.27
N TRP A 55 -10.83 -1.11 25.63
CA TRP A 55 -11.70 -1.14 24.44
C TRP A 55 -10.99 -1.48 23.12
N ALA A 56 -9.98 -2.35 23.13
CA ALA A 56 -9.10 -2.61 21.99
C ALA A 56 -9.55 -3.77 21.06
N SER A 57 -10.72 -4.36 21.29
CA SER A 57 -11.17 -5.54 20.54
C SER A 57 -12.61 -5.38 20.07
N MET A 58 -12.78 -4.71 18.92
CA MET A 58 -14.00 -4.74 18.11
C MET A 58 -13.64 -5.07 16.65
N PRO A 59 -14.28 -6.06 16.02
CA PRO A 59 -14.14 -6.31 14.59
C PRO A 59 -14.97 -5.29 13.81
N LEU A 60 -14.30 -4.30 13.20
CA LEU A 60 -14.90 -3.36 12.27
C LEU A 60 -14.70 -3.84 10.82
N ALA A 61 -15.71 -3.61 9.98
CA ALA A 61 -15.64 -3.99 8.57
C ALA A 61 -14.56 -3.18 7.82
N PRO A 62 -13.84 -3.79 6.86
CA PRO A 62 -12.45 -3.42 6.65
C PRO A 62 -12.21 -2.19 5.74
N GLY A 63 -13.23 -1.69 5.03
CA GLY A 63 -13.18 -0.38 4.35
C GLY A 63 -13.25 0.81 5.31
N ALA A 64 -13.83 0.62 6.50
CA ALA A 64 -13.85 1.62 7.57
C ALA A 64 -12.60 1.56 8.47
N SER A 65 -11.86 0.45 8.45
CA SER A 65 -10.77 0.20 9.42
C SER A 65 -9.52 1.02 9.17
N ILE A 66 -9.17 1.34 7.92
CA ILE A 66 -8.03 2.24 7.63
C ILE A 66 -8.40 3.70 7.91
N LEU A 67 -9.64 4.08 7.57
CA LEU A 67 -10.11 5.46 7.68
C LEU A 67 -10.49 5.87 9.12
N LEU A 68 -10.95 4.90 9.93
CA LEU A 68 -11.16 5.09 11.35
C LEU A 68 -9.82 5.07 12.13
N ALA A 69 -8.84 4.27 11.71
CA ALA A 69 -7.49 4.30 12.31
C ALA A 69 -6.79 5.64 12.07
N VAL A 70 -6.90 6.22 10.86
CA VAL A 70 -6.37 7.56 10.56
C VAL A 70 -7.13 8.68 11.30
N ALA A 71 -8.45 8.51 11.54
CA ALA A 71 -9.26 9.48 12.29
C ALA A 71 -9.13 9.39 13.83
N LEU A 72 -8.73 8.21 14.36
CA LEU A 72 -8.57 7.94 15.80
C LEU A 72 -7.12 8.04 16.30
N CYS A 73 -6.11 7.98 15.43
CA CYS A 73 -4.69 8.11 15.83
C CYS A 73 -4.21 9.57 15.94
N SER A 74 -5.07 10.56 15.65
CA SER A 74 -4.78 11.96 15.94
C SER A 74 -5.25 12.31 17.36
N VAL A 75 -4.27 12.64 18.20
CA VAL A 75 -4.30 13.05 19.61
C VAL A 75 -4.08 11.92 20.63
N SER A 76 -2.81 11.54 20.79
CA SER A 76 -2.20 11.57 22.12
C SER A 76 -1.02 12.53 22.05
N ALA A 77 -1.24 13.74 22.52
CA ALA A 77 -0.15 14.55 23.05
C ALA A 77 0.30 13.88 24.36
N ASP A 78 1.61 13.95 24.60
CA ASP A 78 2.34 13.51 25.79
C ASP A 78 2.70 12.01 25.87
N SER A 79 3.90 11.70 25.36
CA SER A 79 4.90 10.98 26.16
C SER A 79 6.32 11.33 25.68
N PRO A 80 7.27 11.66 26.56
CA PRO A 80 8.60 12.11 26.19
C PRO A 80 9.46 10.97 25.65
N ALA A 81 10.27 11.32 24.66
CA ALA A 81 11.29 10.49 24.06
C ALA A 81 12.31 9.96 25.09
N GLU A 82 12.62 8.68 25.00
CA GLU A 82 13.97 8.19 25.29
C GLU A 82 14.69 8.12 23.93
N ALA A 83 15.45 9.18 23.69
CA ALA A 83 16.23 9.40 22.48
C ALA A 83 17.41 8.42 22.41
N GLY A 84 17.36 7.50 21.45
CA GLY A 84 18.56 6.90 20.91
C GLY A 84 19.36 7.96 20.16
N TRP A 85 20.55 8.30 20.66
CA TRP A 85 21.49 9.25 20.06
C TRP A 85 21.84 8.89 18.60
N TRP A 86 21.42 9.72 17.64
CA TRP A 86 22.12 9.86 16.35
C TRP A 86 22.85 11.20 16.35
N PRO A 87 24.19 11.23 16.37
CA PRO A 87 24.92 12.50 16.33
C PRO A 87 24.97 13.00 14.88
N PHE A 88 24.73 14.30 14.74
CA PHE A 88 24.82 15.14 13.54
C PHE A 88 23.58 15.22 12.63
N SER A 89 22.90 16.37 12.75
CA SER A 89 22.32 17.05 11.60
C SER A 89 22.47 18.55 11.80
N LYS A 90 23.58 19.10 11.28
CA LYS A 90 23.60 20.52 10.88
C LYS A 90 22.43 20.69 9.93
N ARG A 91 21.52 21.64 10.20
CA ARG A 91 20.30 21.93 9.42
C ARG A 91 20.51 21.62 7.93
N GLN A 92 20.00 20.47 7.51
CA GLN A 92 19.85 20.16 6.10
C GLN A 92 18.95 21.25 5.48
N PRO A 93 19.21 21.69 4.24
CA PRO A 93 18.20 22.44 3.49
C PRO A 93 16.89 21.66 3.50
N THR A 94 15.77 22.37 3.44
CA THR A 94 14.41 21.80 3.57
C THR A 94 14.28 20.49 2.79
N SER A 95 14.06 19.39 3.51
CA SER A 95 13.96 18.04 2.93
C SER A 95 13.07 18.04 1.69
N PRO A 96 13.45 17.35 0.60
CA PRO A 96 12.64 17.26 -0.62
C PRO A 96 11.29 16.55 -0.40
N PHE A 97 11.15 15.82 0.72
CA PHE A 97 9.90 15.20 1.15
C PHE A 97 9.04 16.14 2.01
N SER A 98 9.55 17.33 2.35
CA SER A 98 8.79 18.34 3.08
C SER A 98 7.98 19.21 2.12
N ASN A 99 6.81 19.66 2.58
CA ASN A 99 5.90 20.53 1.82
C ASN A 99 5.44 19.95 0.47
N THR A 100 5.48 18.62 0.32
CA THR A 100 5.01 17.97 -0.92
C THR A 100 3.50 18.10 -1.10
N ILE A 101 2.77 18.25 0.01
CA ILE A 101 1.33 18.45 0.05
C ILE A 101 1.04 19.97 0.08
N PRO A 102 0.27 20.52 -0.88
CA PRO A 102 -0.08 21.93 -0.91
C PRO A 102 -0.74 22.41 0.38
N ARG A 103 -0.46 23.65 0.80
CA ARG A 103 -1.06 24.24 2.02
C ARG A 103 -2.60 24.19 2.00
N GLN A 104 -3.21 24.40 0.83
CA GLN A 104 -4.65 24.30 0.66
C GLN A 104 -5.17 22.89 0.94
N ALA A 105 -4.46 21.88 0.47
CA ALA A 105 -4.78 20.48 0.74
C ALA A 105 -4.69 20.13 2.23
N LYS A 106 -3.66 20.64 2.94
CA LYS A 106 -3.56 20.47 4.40
C LYS A 106 -4.77 21.07 5.13
N LYS A 107 -5.21 22.27 4.74
CA LYS A 107 -6.42 22.90 5.30
C LYS A 107 -7.68 22.09 5.00
N GLN A 108 -7.79 21.55 3.79
CA GLN A 108 -8.91 20.71 3.38
C GLN A 108 -8.97 19.43 4.19
N ARG A 109 -7.83 18.75 4.40
CA ARG A 109 -7.72 17.56 5.26
C ARG A 109 -8.13 17.86 6.71
N ALA A 110 -7.65 18.95 7.29
CA ALA A 110 -8.04 19.35 8.65
C ALA A 110 -9.55 19.59 8.75
N LYS A 111 -10.17 20.22 7.73
CA LYS A 111 -11.62 20.39 7.67
C LYS A 111 -12.35 19.04 7.54
N ALA A 112 -11.86 18.16 6.67
CA ALA A 112 -12.40 16.82 6.47
C ALA A 112 -12.33 15.99 7.76
N GLU A 113 -11.23 16.05 8.51
CA GLU A 113 -11.07 15.38 9.81
C GLU A 113 -12.11 15.84 10.83
N VAL A 114 -12.33 17.16 10.95
CA VAL A 114 -13.36 17.71 11.84
C VAL A 114 -14.76 17.27 11.42
N GLN A 115 -15.06 17.28 10.12
CA GLN A 115 -16.34 16.81 9.58
C GLN A 115 -16.53 15.31 9.82
N MET A 116 -15.48 14.52 9.64
CA MET A 116 -15.47 13.08 9.86
C MET A 116 -15.78 12.75 11.32
N ARG A 117 -15.09 13.39 12.27
CA ARG A 117 -15.34 13.19 13.71
C ARG A 117 -16.80 13.49 14.07
N LYS A 118 -17.37 14.59 13.54
CA LYS A 118 -18.79 14.93 13.76
C LYS A 118 -19.72 13.89 13.16
N TYR A 119 -19.43 13.41 11.95
CA TYR A 119 -20.22 12.38 11.29
C TYR A 119 -20.19 11.07 12.08
N LEU A 120 -19.00 10.56 12.42
CA LEU A 120 -18.84 9.33 13.20
C LEU A 120 -19.52 9.40 14.57
N ALA A 121 -19.44 10.56 15.24
CA ALA A 121 -20.16 10.78 16.50
C ALA A 121 -21.68 10.67 16.34
N LYS A 122 -22.24 11.21 15.24
CA LYS A 122 -23.67 11.08 14.90
C LYS A 122 -24.05 9.61 14.62
N MET A 123 -23.17 8.89 13.95
CA MET A 123 -23.36 7.48 13.57
C MET A 123 -23.22 6.50 14.74
N ARG A 124 -22.67 6.94 15.88
CA ARG A 124 -22.47 6.09 17.07
C ARG A 124 -23.77 5.52 17.64
N MET A 125 -24.79 6.36 17.83
CA MET A 125 -26.04 5.95 18.49
C MET A 125 -26.81 4.88 17.69
N PRO A 126 -27.06 5.04 16.37
CA PRO A 126 -27.74 4.00 15.58
C PRO A 126 -27.05 2.63 15.61
N VAL A 127 -25.71 2.58 15.57
CA VAL A 127 -24.96 1.31 15.63
C VAL A 127 -25.11 0.67 17.01
N GLN A 128 -25.04 1.48 18.07
CA GLN A 128 -25.21 0.98 19.43
C GLN A 128 -26.62 0.43 19.67
N GLU A 129 -27.65 1.09 19.16
CA GLU A 129 -29.03 0.63 19.22
C GLU A 129 -29.22 -0.69 18.46
N LEU A 130 -28.70 -0.78 17.23
CA LEU A 130 -28.78 -2.00 16.43
C LEU A 130 -28.05 -3.18 17.09
N MET A 131 -26.87 -2.95 17.67
CA MET A 131 -26.13 -3.96 18.44
C MET A 131 -26.86 -4.36 19.72
N ALA A 132 -27.49 -3.41 20.43
CA ALA A 132 -28.27 -3.69 21.62
C ALA A 132 -29.50 -4.54 21.30
N GLY A 133 -30.21 -4.23 20.20
CA GLY A 133 -31.35 -5.01 19.72
C GLY A 133 -30.96 -6.44 19.37
N LEU A 134 -29.81 -6.65 18.70
CA LEU A 134 -29.28 -8.00 18.45
C LEU A 134 -29.02 -8.77 19.74
N ARG A 135 -28.39 -8.12 20.74
CA ARG A 135 -28.07 -8.77 22.04
C ARG A 135 -29.33 -9.14 22.83
N LYS A 136 -30.38 -8.33 22.74
CA LYS A 136 -31.67 -8.58 23.41
C LYS A 136 -32.54 -9.58 22.65
N GLY A 137 -32.15 -10.00 21.44
CA GLY A 137 -32.97 -10.84 20.58
C GLY A 137 -34.13 -10.10 19.90
N GLU A 138 -34.16 -8.76 19.99
CA GLU A 138 -35.15 -7.90 19.33
C GLU A 138 -34.89 -7.80 17.81
N VAL A 139 -33.65 -8.06 17.39
CA VAL A 139 -33.22 -8.07 15.98
C VAL A 139 -32.58 -9.42 15.68
N SER A 140 -33.02 -10.06 14.59
CA SER A 140 -32.42 -11.32 14.13
C SER A 140 -31.00 -11.08 13.61
N ARG A 141 -30.18 -12.13 13.56
CA ARG A 141 -28.81 -12.03 13.03
C ARG A 141 -28.79 -11.58 11.56
N GLU A 142 -29.70 -12.14 10.76
CA GLU A 142 -29.84 -11.80 9.34
C GLU A 142 -30.23 -10.33 9.14
N GLU A 143 -31.21 -9.83 9.90
CA GLU A 143 -31.62 -8.42 9.83
C GLU A 143 -30.52 -7.48 10.31
N TYR A 144 -29.78 -7.86 11.35
CA TYR A 144 -28.60 -7.13 11.80
C TYR A 144 -27.55 -7.03 10.68
N ASP A 145 -27.18 -8.17 10.07
CA ASP A 145 -26.15 -8.21 9.04
C ASP A 145 -26.58 -7.39 7.80
N LYS A 146 -27.86 -7.43 7.42
CA LYS A 146 -28.42 -6.62 6.33
C LYS A 146 -28.40 -5.12 6.64
N ARG A 147 -28.82 -4.71 7.84
CA ARG A 147 -28.79 -3.29 8.26
C ARG A 147 -27.37 -2.77 8.38
N MET A 148 -26.45 -3.58 8.93
CA MET A 148 -25.04 -3.23 9.00
C MET A 148 -24.41 -3.10 7.61
N ALA A 149 -24.83 -3.91 6.63
CA ALA A 149 -24.37 -3.76 5.26
C ALA A 149 -24.78 -2.41 4.65
N VAL A 150 -26.06 -2.05 4.73
CA VAL A 150 -26.56 -0.74 4.26
C VAL A 150 -25.86 0.40 4.99
N PHE A 151 -25.70 0.27 6.31
CA PHE A 151 -25.02 1.27 7.12
C PHE A 151 -23.56 1.46 6.73
N ASN A 152 -22.84 0.36 6.46
CA ASN A 152 -21.46 0.42 5.97
C ASN A 152 -21.39 1.16 4.62
N ASP A 153 -22.31 0.88 3.70
CA ASP A 153 -22.37 1.55 2.40
C ASP A 153 -22.61 3.07 2.56
N GLU A 154 -23.51 3.46 3.48
CA GLU A 154 -23.77 4.88 3.78
C GLU A 154 -22.57 5.58 4.42
N VAL A 155 -21.90 4.93 5.38
CA VAL A 155 -20.70 5.45 6.05
C VAL A 155 -19.55 5.60 5.07
N GLU A 156 -19.33 4.60 4.21
CA GLU A 156 -18.30 4.65 3.18
C GLU A 156 -18.57 5.80 2.19
N LEU A 157 -19.81 5.95 1.73
CA LEU A 157 -20.22 7.05 0.85
C LEU A 157 -20.00 8.42 1.48
N ALA A 158 -20.49 8.62 2.70
CA ALA A 158 -20.31 9.87 3.43
C ALA A 158 -18.81 10.17 3.62
N THR A 159 -18.02 9.13 3.89
CA THR A 159 -16.59 9.25 4.11
C THR A 159 -15.85 9.66 2.85
N HIS A 160 -16.14 9.03 1.71
CA HIS A 160 -15.53 9.40 0.43
C HIS A 160 -15.84 10.85 0.05
N ARG A 161 -17.08 11.31 0.29
CA ARG A 161 -17.46 12.71 0.06
C ARG A 161 -16.70 13.68 0.97
N ILE A 162 -16.49 13.32 2.23
CA ILE A 162 -15.79 14.19 3.19
C ILE A 162 -14.30 14.26 2.86
N ILE A 163 -13.66 13.12 2.59
CA ILE A 163 -12.20 13.03 2.45
C ILE A 163 -11.72 13.47 1.07
N PHE A 164 -12.36 12.97 0.02
CA PHE A 164 -11.90 13.17 -1.35
C PHE A 164 -12.72 14.21 -2.11
N GLY A 165 -13.75 14.78 -1.47
CA GLY A 165 -14.64 15.81 -2.04
C GLY A 165 -15.23 15.45 -3.40
N VAL A 166 -15.28 14.16 -3.74
CA VAL A 166 -15.87 13.67 -4.98
C VAL A 166 -17.39 13.74 -4.82
N SER A 167 -18.02 14.50 -5.70
CA SER A 167 -19.46 14.54 -5.93
C SER A 167 -19.96 13.39 -6.81
N ASP A 168 -19.03 12.59 -7.35
CA ASP A 168 -19.25 11.43 -8.21
C ASP A 168 -20.00 10.28 -7.52
N PRO A 169 -20.39 9.22 -8.27
CA PRO A 169 -21.12 8.09 -7.69
C PRO A 169 -20.33 7.46 -6.53
N PRO A 170 -21.02 6.84 -5.55
CA PRO A 170 -20.43 6.37 -4.29
C PRO A 170 -19.19 5.47 -4.40
N ASP A 171 -19.05 4.83 -5.55
CA ASP A 171 -18.04 3.83 -5.88
C ASP A 171 -16.86 4.38 -6.69
N ALA A 172 -16.76 5.70 -6.94
CA ALA A 172 -15.71 6.29 -7.77
C ALA A 172 -14.30 5.91 -7.30
N ARG A 173 -14.04 5.96 -5.98
CA ARG A 173 -12.77 5.55 -5.38
C ARG A 173 -12.52 4.05 -5.58
N ARG A 174 -13.53 3.22 -5.33
CA ARG A 174 -13.43 1.77 -5.52
C ARG A 174 -13.15 1.40 -6.98
N ARG A 175 -13.78 2.09 -7.94
CA ARG A 175 -13.52 1.90 -9.38
C ARG A 175 -12.09 2.29 -9.73
N TYR A 176 -11.63 3.44 -9.24
CA TYR A 176 -10.24 3.86 -9.42
C TYR A 176 -9.26 2.81 -8.86
N GLU A 177 -9.44 2.35 -7.62
CA GLU A 177 -8.58 1.34 -7.00
C GLU A 177 -8.64 -0.01 -7.71
N ALA A 178 -9.81 -0.39 -8.20
CA ALA A 178 -9.98 -1.62 -8.96
C ALA A 178 -9.23 -1.61 -10.30
N GLU A 179 -9.12 -0.45 -10.93
CA GLU A 179 -8.46 -0.27 -12.23
C GLU A 179 -6.96 0.05 -12.10
N HIS A 180 -6.59 0.86 -11.12
CA HIS A 180 -5.28 1.49 -11.02
C HIS A 180 -4.52 1.19 -9.73
N GLY A 181 -5.14 0.55 -8.74
CA GLY A 181 -4.59 0.44 -7.40
C GLY A 181 -4.63 1.78 -6.65
N ASN A 182 -3.80 1.93 -5.61
CA ASN A 182 -3.83 3.11 -4.74
C ASN A 182 -3.32 4.40 -5.42
N CYS A 183 -2.49 4.28 -6.46
CA CYS A 183 -1.97 5.41 -7.20
C CYS A 183 -1.69 5.00 -8.65
N ARG A 184 -2.34 5.67 -9.60
CA ARG A 184 -2.16 5.44 -11.03
C ARG A 184 -0.86 6.09 -11.50
N TYR A 185 -0.06 5.32 -12.23
CA TYR A 185 1.13 5.82 -12.91
C TYR A 185 0.77 6.66 -14.14
N THR A 186 1.66 7.59 -14.49
CA THR A 186 1.65 8.27 -15.80
C THR A 186 2.52 7.51 -16.81
N PRO A 187 2.36 7.75 -18.12
CA PRO A 187 3.25 7.17 -19.13
C PRO A 187 4.72 7.53 -18.91
N GLU A 188 4.99 8.72 -18.38
CA GLU A 188 6.35 9.16 -18.04
C GLU A 188 6.93 8.37 -16.87
N ALA A 189 6.16 8.19 -15.80
CA ALA A 189 6.56 7.37 -14.66
C ALA A 189 6.88 5.92 -15.08
N ILE A 190 6.03 5.29 -15.90
CA ILE A 190 6.29 3.94 -16.40
C ILE A 190 7.58 3.88 -17.23
N ARG A 191 7.80 4.85 -18.14
CA ARG A 191 9.05 4.88 -18.93
C ARG A 191 10.28 5.02 -18.04
N LEU A 192 10.25 5.95 -17.09
CA LEU A 192 11.36 6.17 -16.17
C LEU A 192 11.67 4.91 -15.35
N VAL A 193 10.66 4.32 -14.72
CA VAL A 193 10.85 3.16 -13.83
C VAL A 193 11.24 1.91 -14.63
N SER A 194 10.68 1.71 -15.83
CA SER A 194 11.04 0.56 -16.68
C SER A 194 12.52 0.57 -17.07
N ALA A 195 13.08 1.75 -17.32
CA ALA A 195 14.51 1.94 -17.63
C ALA A 195 15.45 1.61 -16.46
N LEU A 196 14.92 1.50 -15.23
CA LEU A 196 15.68 1.13 -14.02
C LEU A 196 15.66 -0.39 -13.76
N SER A 197 15.15 -1.19 -14.70
CA SER A 197 15.16 -2.65 -14.61
C SER A 197 16.59 -3.20 -14.43
N PRO A 198 16.77 -4.30 -13.66
CA PRO A 198 15.73 -5.09 -12.99
C PRO A 198 15.21 -4.45 -11.68
N LEU A 199 13.94 -4.68 -11.37
CA LEU A 199 13.21 -4.11 -10.22
C LEU A 199 12.80 -5.19 -9.22
N VAL A 200 12.77 -4.83 -7.94
CA VAL A 200 12.09 -5.56 -6.86
C VAL A 200 11.07 -4.66 -6.19
N GLU A 201 9.81 -5.07 -6.17
CA GLU A 201 8.70 -4.32 -5.53
C GLU A 201 8.28 -5.02 -4.24
N ILE A 202 8.16 -4.26 -3.14
CA ILE A 202 7.64 -4.76 -1.85
C ILE A 202 6.34 -4.01 -1.51
N GLY A 203 5.33 -4.76 -1.08
CA GLY A 203 3.99 -4.20 -0.83
C GLY A 203 3.19 -3.98 -2.11
N ALA A 204 3.36 -4.87 -3.10
CA ALA A 204 2.79 -4.72 -4.45
C ALA A 204 1.26 -4.85 -4.52
N GLY A 205 0.61 -5.28 -3.44
CA GLY A 205 -0.81 -5.53 -3.35
C GLY A 205 -1.29 -6.52 -4.42
N ARG A 206 -2.15 -6.04 -5.33
CA ARG A 206 -2.69 -6.83 -6.45
C ARG A 206 -1.78 -6.83 -7.69
N GLY A 207 -0.69 -6.05 -7.71
CA GLY A 207 0.27 -6.02 -8.81
C GLY A 207 -0.09 -5.09 -9.97
N HIS A 208 -0.75 -3.96 -9.71
CA HIS A 208 -1.07 -2.98 -10.76
C HIS A 208 0.19 -2.37 -11.40
N TRP A 209 1.12 -1.89 -10.57
CA TRP A 209 2.41 -1.38 -11.04
C TRP A 209 3.28 -2.48 -11.64
N GLN A 210 3.34 -3.65 -11.00
CA GLN A 210 3.99 -4.85 -11.55
C GLN A 210 3.55 -5.12 -13.00
N ARG A 211 2.23 -5.21 -13.24
CA ARG A 211 1.69 -5.49 -14.57
C ARG A 211 2.01 -4.38 -15.56
N GLY A 212 1.81 -3.11 -15.19
CA GLY A 212 2.12 -1.98 -16.06
C GLY A 212 3.59 -1.90 -16.47
N LEU A 213 4.51 -2.18 -15.54
CA LEU A 213 5.95 -2.23 -15.80
C LEU A 213 6.32 -3.43 -16.67
N PHE A 214 5.75 -4.61 -16.39
CA PHE A 214 5.98 -5.80 -17.19
C PHE A 214 5.50 -5.61 -18.65
N GLU A 215 4.31 -5.04 -18.84
CA GLU A 215 3.77 -4.70 -20.17
C GLU A 215 4.65 -3.68 -20.91
N ALA A 216 5.35 -2.80 -20.17
CA ALA A 216 6.34 -1.88 -20.73
C ALA A 216 7.73 -2.51 -20.97
N GLY A 217 7.89 -3.82 -20.76
CA GLY A 217 9.13 -4.57 -21.01
C GLY A 217 10.12 -4.59 -19.83
N ALA A 218 9.72 -4.10 -18.66
CA ALA A 218 10.55 -4.11 -17.47
C ALA A 218 10.70 -5.53 -16.88
N THR A 219 11.87 -5.84 -16.33
CA THR A 219 12.04 -7.03 -15.49
C THR A 219 11.72 -6.66 -14.05
N VAL A 220 10.59 -7.13 -13.53
CA VAL A 220 10.14 -6.82 -12.17
C VAL A 220 9.73 -8.10 -11.42
N ILE A 221 10.16 -8.22 -10.17
CA ILE A 221 9.66 -9.22 -9.22
C ILE A 221 8.98 -8.52 -8.05
N SER A 222 7.75 -8.91 -7.74
CA SER A 222 6.91 -8.20 -6.77
C SER A 222 6.48 -9.11 -5.64
N PHE A 223 6.51 -8.59 -4.41
CA PHE A 223 6.14 -9.29 -3.19
C PHE A 223 5.07 -8.53 -2.41
N ASP A 224 4.20 -9.27 -1.74
CA ASP A 224 3.22 -8.72 -0.79
C ASP A 224 2.92 -9.74 0.32
N GLN A 225 2.67 -9.26 1.55
CA GLN A 225 2.39 -10.14 2.68
C GLN A 225 0.96 -10.69 2.65
N TRP A 226 0.06 -10.08 1.88
CA TRP A 226 -1.38 -10.38 1.84
C TRP A 226 -2.01 -10.50 3.23
N ALA A 227 -1.43 -9.81 4.21
CA ALA A 227 -1.77 -9.99 5.62
C ALA A 227 -3.26 -9.73 5.83
N THR A 228 -3.97 -10.75 6.33
CA THR A 228 -5.32 -10.62 6.84
C THR A 228 -5.23 -10.35 8.35
N PRO A 229 -5.87 -9.32 8.92
CA PRO A 229 -5.96 -9.22 10.37
C PRO A 229 -6.70 -10.44 10.91
N PRO A 230 -6.18 -11.13 11.94
CA PRO A 230 -6.88 -12.26 12.54
C PRO A 230 -7.94 -11.70 13.50
N SER A 231 -9.12 -11.31 12.99
CA SER A 231 -10.40 -11.17 13.74
C SER A 231 -11.44 -10.35 12.96
N SER A 232 -12.08 -10.89 11.92
CA SER A 232 -13.43 -10.43 11.48
C SER A 232 -13.86 -11.25 10.26
N GLY A 233 -14.96 -11.99 10.37
CA GLY A 233 -15.46 -12.92 9.35
C GLY A 233 -16.01 -12.30 8.06
N ASN A 234 -15.36 -11.27 7.51
CA ASN A 234 -15.78 -10.64 6.26
C ASN A 234 -14.54 -10.24 5.44
N GLU A 235 -14.35 -10.93 4.31
CA GLU A 235 -13.24 -10.86 3.32
C GLU A 235 -13.09 -9.51 2.58
N ARG A 236 -13.28 -8.35 3.22
CA ARG A 236 -13.42 -7.07 2.50
C ARG A 236 -12.56 -5.92 3.02
N GLY A 237 -11.24 -6.11 2.98
CA GLY A 237 -10.25 -5.02 2.92
C GLY A 237 -8.83 -5.50 3.13
N THR A 238 -8.58 -6.68 2.59
CA THR A 238 -7.27 -7.29 2.42
C THR A 238 -7.20 -7.66 0.95
N THR A 239 -6.03 -7.58 0.33
CA THR A 239 -5.82 -8.15 -1.02
C THR A 239 -6.05 -9.68 -1.02
N ALA A 240 -6.01 -10.32 0.16
CA ALA A 240 -6.45 -11.69 0.37
C ALA A 240 -7.91 -11.87 -0.09
N GLY A 241 -8.08 -12.71 -1.12
CA GLY A 241 -9.38 -13.04 -1.72
C GLY A 241 -9.74 -12.25 -2.99
N MET A 242 -9.03 -11.16 -3.31
CA MET A 242 -9.25 -10.44 -4.56
C MET A 242 -8.44 -11.05 -5.72
N PRO A 243 -8.96 -11.06 -6.95
CA PRO A 243 -8.18 -11.48 -8.11
C PRO A 243 -6.90 -10.64 -8.25
N GLN A 244 -5.77 -11.34 -8.31
CA GLN A 244 -4.48 -10.73 -8.65
C GLN A 244 -4.55 -10.14 -10.06
N ILE A 245 -3.96 -8.96 -10.24
CA ILE A 245 -3.88 -8.25 -11.51
C ILE A 245 -2.53 -8.53 -12.19
N GLY A 246 -1.47 -8.51 -11.38
CA GLY A 246 -0.11 -8.88 -11.78
C GLY A 246 0.35 -10.16 -11.09
N ARG A 247 1.54 -10.64 -11.47
CA ARG A 247 2.23 -11.73 -10.81
C ARG A 247 2.95 -11.22 -9.56
N VAL A 248 2.30 -11.39 -8.41
CA VAL A 248 2.85 -11.03 -7.09
C VAL A 248 3.08 -12.30 -6.27
N LEU A 249 4.25 -12.39 -5.63
CA LEU A 249 4.66 -13.50 -4.79
C LEU A 249 4.38 -13.20 -3.30
N PRO A 250 4.18 -14.22 -2.45
CA PRO A 250 4.14 -14.00 -1.02
C PRO A 250 5.50 -13.53 -0.55
N GLY A 251 5.55 -12.47 0.24
CA GLY A 251 6.79 -12.03 0.84
C GLY A 251 6.72 -10.65 1.47
N ASP A 252 7.83 -10.27 2.06
CA ASP A 252 8.00 -9.00 2.76
C ASP A 252 9.40 -8.44 2.49
N GLU A 253 9.84 -7.46 3.30
CA GLU A 253 11.15 -6.83 3.15
C GLU A 253 12.33 -7.81 3.14
N HIS A 254 12.20 -9.01 3.70
CA HIS A 254 13.27 -10.00 3.73
C HIS A 254 13.64 -10.49 2.34
N ALA A 255 12.72 -10.41 1.37
CA ALA A 255 12.99 -10.73 -0.04
C ALA A 255 14.11 -9.87 -0.63
N LEU A 256 14.31 -8.65 -0.11
CA LEU A 256 15.38 -7.75 -0.56
C LEU A 256 16.78 -8.31 -0.34
N ARG A 257 16.96 -9.22 0.62
CA ARG A 257 18.25 -9.89 0.87
C ARG A 257 18.75 -10.70 -0.33
N LEU A 258 17.83 -11.20 -1.17
CA LEU A 258 18.10 -11.98 -2.37
C LEU A 258 18.08 -11.15 -3.67
N HIS A 259 17.72 -9.87 -3.59
CA HIS A 259 17.51 -9.00 -4.75
C HIS A 259 18.28 -7.68 -4.63
N ARG A 260 19.49 -7.75 -4.07
CA ARG A 260 20.35 -6.58 -3.79
C ARG A 260 20.85 -5.87 -5.06
N ASP A 261 20.85 -6.59 -6.18
CA ASP A 261 21.23 -6.12 -7.52
C ASP A 261 20.12 -5.33 -8.23
N LYS A 262 18.92 -5.26 -7.66
CA LYS A 262 17.73 -4.68 -8.30
C LYS A 262 17.39 -3.32 -7.71
N THR A 263 16.80 -2.46 -8.52
CA THR A 263 16.17 -1.21 -8.05
C THR A 263 15.01 -1.55 -7.13
N LEU A 264 14.98 -0.97 -5.93
CA LEU A 264 13.84 -1.11 -5.02
C LEU A 264 12.70 -0.20 -5.48
N LEU A 265 11.50 -0.76 -5.63
CA LEU A 265 10.27 -0.03 -5.88
C LEU A 265 9.33 -0.16 -4.66
N LEU A 266 8.91 0.97 -4.10
CA LEU A 266 7.88 1.04 -3.06
C LEU A 266 6.73 1.89 -3.58
N VAL A 267 5.56 1.28 -3.75
CA VAL A 267 4.36 1.96 -4.25
C VAL A 267 3.30 2.02 -3.17
N TYR A 268 2.95 3.24 -2.77
CA TYR A 268 1.96 3.52 -1.74
C TYR A 268 2.17 2.66 -0.49
N PRO A 269 3.37 2.67 0.13
CA PRO A 269 3.56 1.89 1.34
C PRO A 269 2.59 2.38 2.42
N PRO A 270 2.02 1.47 3.22
CA PRO A 270 1.11 1.86 4.30
C PRO A 270 1.84 2.76 5.31
N PRO A 271 1.11 3.55 6.11
CA PRO A 271 1.70 4.22 7.24
C PRO A 271 2.31 3.20 8.20
N GLY A 272 3.44 3.56 8.82
CA GLY A 272 4.16 2.68 9.74
C GLY A 272 5.50 2.16 9.18
N ASP A 273 5.95 1.03 9.72
CA ASP A 273 7.35 0.62 9.65
C ASP A 273 7.74 -0.12 8.35
N MET A 274 6.79 -0.50 7.49
CA MET A 274 7.08 -1.36 6.33
C MET A 274 8.15 -0.75 5.41
N ALA A 275 8.01 0.54 5.08
CA ALA A 275 8.96 1.27 4.24
C ALA A 275 10.33 1.42 4.94
N LEU A 276 10.33 1.68 6.25
CA LEU A 276 11.55 1.76 7.04
C LEU A 276 12.29 0.41 7.10
N ARG A 277 11.57 -0.69 7.30
CA ARG A 277 12.13 -2.05 7.26
C ARG A 277 12.71 -2.38 5.88
N CYS A 278 12.03 -1.98 4.80
CA CYS A 278 12.59 -2.07 3.45
C CYS A 278 13.88 -1.28 3.31
N LEU A 279 13.93 -0.04 3.81
CA LEU A 279 15.13 0.80 3.76
C LEU A 279 16.31 0.17 4.52
N HIS A 280 16.04 -0.45 5.67
CA HIS A 280 17.03 -1.16 6.49
C HIS A 280 17.53 -2.46 5.88
N GLU A 281 16.70 -3.19 5.13
CA GLU A 281 17.10 -4.44 4.46
C GLU A 281 17.75 -4.19 3.10
N TYR A 282 17.36 -3.10 2.42
CA TYR A 282 17.86 -2.79 1.09
C TYR A 282 19.34 -2.41 1.11
N ARG A 283 20.12 -3.08 0.26
CA ARG A 283 21.58 -2.85 0.11
C ARG A 283 21.96 -2.25 -1.24
N GLY A 284 21.02 -2.13 -2.17
CA GLY A 284 21.23 -1.43 -3.41
C GLY A 284 21.30 0.09 -3.22
N ASP A 285 21.48 0.79 -4.32
CA ASP A 285 21.73 2.24 -4.37
C ASP A 285 20.62 3.02 -5.07
N THR A 286 19.58 2.36 -5.55
CA THR A 286 18.51 2.97 -6.34
C THR A 286 17.15 2.62 -5.78
N LEU A 287 16.42 3.63 -5.33
CA LEU A 287 15.08 3.48 -4.77
C LEU A 287 14.11 4.34 -5.57
N VAL A 288 12.98 3.75 -5.95
CA VAL A 288 11.81 4.46 -6.44
C VAL A 288 10.75 4.41 -5.34
N TYR A 289 10.38 5.58 -4.83
CA TYR A 289 9.30 5.75 -3.87
C TYR A 289 8.11 6.43 -4.55
N VAL A 290 6.93 5.82 -4.48
CA VAL A 290 5.68 6.38 -4.96
C VAL A 290 4.75 6.58 -3.77
N GLY A 291 4.43 7.82 -3.45
CA GLY A 291 3.59 8.15 -2.31
C GLY A 291 3.65 9.62 -1.96
N GLU A 292 3.00 10.00 -0.87
CA GLU A 292 3.13 11.34 -0.31
C GLU A 292 4.43 11.51 0.49
N GLY A 293 4.92 12.74 0.60
CA GLY A 293 6.04 13.06 1.49
C GLY A 293 5.63 13.18 2.97
N ARG A 294 6.50 13.77 3.79
CA ARG A 294 6.31 13.92 5.25
C ARG A 294 4.97 14.56 5.62
N GLY A 295 4.32 13.98 6.62
CA GLY A 295 2.97 14.37 7.05
C GLY A 295 1.84 13.97 6.08
N GLY A 296 2.14 13.08 5.13
CA GLY A 296 1.17 12.42 4.27
C GLY A 296 0.60 11.14 4.87
N VAL A 297 0.05 10.28 4.01
CA VAL A 297 -0.60 9.01 4.41
C VAL A 297 0.26 7.76 4.17
N ASN A 298 1.53 7.94 3.80
CA ASN A 298 2.45 6.86 3.43
C ASN A 298 3.73 6.89 4.27
N ALA A 299 4.26 5.69 4.55
CA ALA A 299 5.49 5.48 5.32
C ALA A 299 5.46 6.14 6.72
N SER A 300 6.60 6.19 7.39
CA SER A 300 6.76 6.85 8.69
C SER A 300 7.73 8.03 8.58
N ASP A 301 7.74 8.93 9.57
CA ASP A 301 8.69 10.03 9.61
C ASP A 301 10.14 9.54 9.68
N GLU A 302 10.39 8.42 10.36
CA GLU A 302 11.70 7.78 10.48
C GLU A 302 12.20 7.22 9.13
N PHE A 303 11.29 6.73 8.27
CA PHE A 303 11.65 6.36 6.90
C PHE A 303 12.20 7.58 6.15
N PHE A 304 11.53 8.72 6.23
CA PHE A 304 12.00 9.94 5.59
C PHE A 304 13.28 10.49 6.25
N ASP A 305 13.46 10.30 7.56
CA ASP A 305 14.72 10.65 8.25
C ASP A 305 15.88 9.82 7.66
N GLY A 306 15.66 8.53 7.41
CA GLY A 306 16.63 7.66 6.74
C GLY A 306 16.93 8.10 5.30
N LEU A 307 15.91 8.52 4.55
CA LEU A 307 16.12 9.06 3.20
C LEU A 307 16.94 10.37 3.23
N ASP A 308 16.57 11.32 4.10
CA ASP A 308 17.28 12.58 4.27
C ASP A 308 18.72 12.38 4.77
N ALA A 309 19.00 11.27 5.47
CA ALA A 309 20.33 10.95 5.99
C ALA A 309 21.26 10.32 4.94
N GLU A 310 20.75 9.49 4.03
CA GLU A 310 21.58 8.64 3.17
C GLU A 310 21.31 8.73 1.67
N TRP A 311 20.28 9.46 1.23
CA TRP A 311 19.83 9.46 -0.16
C TRP A 311 19.77 10.88 -0.73
N ASP A 312 19.95 10.96 -2.04
CA ASP A 312 19.73 12.15 -2.87
C ASP A 312 18.54 11.89 -3.80
N VAL A 313 17.68 12.89 -3.97
CA VAL A 313 16.56 12.83 -4.93
C VAL A 313 17.07 13.24 -6.31
N GLU A 314 17.07 12.31 -7.25
CA GLU A 314 17.50 12.52 -8.64
C GLU A 314 16.36 13.08 -9.49
N ASN A 315 15.13 12.61 -9.28
CA ASN A 315 13.97 13.05 -10.04
C ASN A 315 12.68 13.00 -9.20
N ILE A 316 11.74 13.89 -9.51
CA ILE A 316 10.38 13.90 -8.96
C ILE A 316 9.40 14.04 -10.13
N LEU A 317 8.50 13.08 -10.28
CA LEU A 317 7.46 13.11 -11.30
C LEU A 317 6.07 13.20 -10.67
N ASP A 318 5.21 13.97 -11.33
CA ASP A 318 3.78 13.97 -11.04
C ASP A 318 3.14 12.66 -11.55
N LEU A 319 2.13 12.22 -10.80
CA LEU A 319 1.36 11.01 -11.08
C LEU A 319 -0.10 11.38 -11.41
N ASP A 320 -0.96 10.38 -11.59
CA ASP A 320 -2.41 10.58 -11.76
C ASP A 320 -3.17 10.03 -10.54
N PRO A 321 -2.91 10.54 -9.32
CA PRO A 321 -3.55 10.03 -8.12
C PRO A 321 -5.06 10.30 -8.11
N PHE A 322 -5.80 9.59 -7.25
CA PHE A 322 -7.22 9.88 -7.06
C PHE A 322 -7.42 11.34 -6.62
N PRO A 323 -8.50 12.03 -7.02
CA PRO A 323 -8.72 13.42 -6.64
C PRO A 323 -8.50 13.69 -5.15
N GLN A 324 -7.80 14.79 -4.86
CA GLN A 324 -7.39 15.22 -3.50
C GLN A 324 -6.38 14.31 -2.80
N CYS A 325 -5.70 13.45 -3.56
CA CYS A 325 -4.49 12.77 -3.14
C CYS A 325 -3.29 13.42 -3.85
N PHE A 326 -2.09 13.35 -3.25
CA PHE A 326 -0.92 14.13 -3.67
C PHE A 326 0.33 13.27 -3.81
N GLU A 327 0.15 11.99 -4.14
CA GLU A 327 1.24 11.06 -4.38
C GLU A 327 2.08 11.53 -5.57
N ARG A 328 3.40 11.39 -5.41
CA ARG A 328 4.38 11.63 -6.45
C ARG A 328 5.35 10.47 -6.52
N LEU A 329 6.05 10.38 -7.64
CA LEU A 329 7.18 9.47 -7.78
C LEU A 329 8.46 10.21 -7.45
N PHE A 330 9.29 9.61 -6.62
CA PHE A 330 10.62 10.07 -6.27
C PHE A 330 11.62 8.99 -6.72
N LEU A 331 12.58 9.37 -7.56
CA LEU A 331 13.74 8.55 -7.87
C LEU A 331 14.88 9.00 -6.98
N LEU A 332 15.45 8.06 -6.22
CA LEU A 332 16.49 8.32 -5.24
C LEU A 332 17.74 7.50 -5.53
N ARG A 333 18.89 8.12 -5.29
CA ARG A 333 20.21 7.48 -5.29
C ARG A 333 20.83 7.54 -3.92
N ARG A 334 21.42 6.42 -3.48
CA ARG A 334 22.13 6.38 -2.21
C ARG A 334 23.42 7.18 -2.34
N ARG A 335 23.70 8.05 -1.36
CA ARG A 335 24.95 8.80 -1.29
C ARG A 335 26.12 7.84 -1.13
N GLN A 336 27.09 7.97 -2.03
CA GLN A 336 28.37 7.27 -1.90
C GLN A 336 29.06 7.81 -0.66
N ARG A 337 29.43 6.91 0.26
CA ARG A 337 30.33 7.29 1.36
C ARG A 337 31.69 7.55 0.75
N THR A 338 32.13 8.81 0.72
CA THR A 338 33.51 9.15 0.41
C THR A 338 34.38 8.52 1.49
N THR A 339 35.07 7.43 1.16
CA THR A 339 36.20 6.95 1.95
C THR A 339 37.29 8.01 1.82
N VAL A 340 37.35 8.92 2.80
CA VAL A 340 38.54 9.75 2.98
C VAL A 340 39.67 8.77 3.26
N GLY A 341 40.57 8.61 2.29
CA GLY A 341 41.69 7.69 2.36
C GLY A 341 42.47 7.95 3.65
N ALA A 342 42.68 6.89 4.42
CA ALA A 342 43.75 6.86 5.40
C ALA A 342 45.05 7.08 4.62
N SER A 343 45.56 8.31 4.63
CA SER A 343 46.91 8.59 4.18
C SER A 343 47.85 7.86 5.12
N SER A 344 48.53 6.87 4.56
CA SER A 344 49.68 6.21 5.13
C SER A 344 50.70 7.27 5.57
N GLN A 345 50.82 7.50 6.87
CA GLN A 345 52.05 8.03 7.46
C GLN A 345 53.07 6.88 7.47
N GLN A 346 53.78 6.74 6.35
CA GLN A 346 55.21 6.48 6.41
C GLN A 346 55.87 7.84 6.61
N ASP A 347 56.63 7.98 7.69
CA ASP A 347 57.92 8.69 7.74
C ASP A 347 58.27 9.03 9.20
N ALA A 348 59.11 8.18 9.81
CA ALA A 348 60.37 8.53 10.49
C ALA A 348 60.88 7.33 11.30
#